data_AF-A0A7Y2JPK1-F1
#
_entry.id   AF-A0A7Y2JPK1-F1
#
_cell.length_a   1.000
_cell.length_b   1.000
_cell.length_c   1.000
_cell.angle_alpha   90.00
_cell.angle_beta   90.00
_cell.angle_gamma   90.00
#
_symmetry.space_group_name_H-M   'P 1'
#
loop_
_entity.id
_entity.type
_entity.pdbx_description
1 polymer ?
#
loop_
_entity_poly.entity_id
_entity_poly.type
_entity_poly.pdbx_seq_one_letter_code
_entity_poly.pdbx_strand_id
1 'polypeptide(L)'
;LYRKALDRYSRVPVTHLLGRLEGGGAQAVRNFFERLIAYQSRPQPPACFMVAAAIELAPRDHGVRLRVNEHFRRLEAAFFAAFADGKSDGALSGLSLTDPRAAARLLTSATLGLLVSARGGMPPGTLSQMANAALLGAGVRILD
;
A
#
# COMPACT_ATOMS: atom_id res chain seq x y z
N LEU A 1 -25.10 6.16 9.11
CA LEU A 1 -24.45 4.83 9.29
C LEU A 1 -23.15 4.71 8.48
N TYR A 2 -23.14 5.02 7.18
CA TYR A 2 -21.97 4.90 6.29
C TYR A 2 -20.66 5.49 6.84
N ARG A 3 -20.65 6.79 7.22
CA ARG A 3 -19.43 7.44 7.75
C ARG A 3 -18.89 6.78 9.01
N LYS A 4 -19.77 6.30 9.90
CA LYS A 4 -19.36 5.53 11.09
C LYS A 4 -18.71 4.20 10.70
N ALA A 5 -19.21 3.53 9.66
CA ALA A 5 -18.60 2.31 9.13
C ALA A 5 -17.23 2.59 8.48
N LEU A 6 -17.12 3.67 7.71
CA LEU A 6 -15.86 4.12 7.10
C LEU A 6 -14.82 4.49 8.16
N ASP A 7 -15.24 5.19 9.22
CA ASP A 7 -14.41 5.53 10.37
C ASP A 7 -13.94 4.30 11.13
N ARG A 8 -14.83 3.32 11.34
CA ARG A 8 -14.46 2.04 11.92
C ARG A 8 -13.45 1.32 11.02
N TYR A 9 -13.69 1.22 9.72
CA TYR A 9 -12.80 0.53 8.78
C TYR A 9 -11.40 1.16 8.73
N SER A 10 -11.30 2.49 8.76
CA SER A 10 -10.01 3.21 8.80
C SER A 10 -9.28 3.09 10.15
N ARG A 11 -10.00 2.74 11.23
CA ARG A 11 -9.43 2.48 12.56
C ARG A 11 -9.11 1.01 12.77
N VAL A 12 -9.86 0.11 12.12
CA VAL A 12 -9.51 -1.31 12.04
C VAL A 12 -8.14 -1.31 11.42
N PRO A 13 -7.14 -1.72 12.18
CA PRO A 13 -5.81 -1.45 11.78
C PRO A 13 -5.58 -2.33 10.55
N VAL A 14 -5.19 -1.67 9.46
CA VAL A 14 -4.66 -2.36 8.28
C VAL A 14 -3.41 -3.16 8.70
N THR A 15 -2.97 -3.13 9.97
CA THR A 15 -1.92 -3.96 10.62
C THR A 15 -1.98 -5.45 10.32
N HIS A 16 -3.13 -6.05 9.99
CA HIS A 16 -3.13 -7.44 9.51
C HIS A 16 -2.49 -7.61 8.13
N LEU A 17 -2.44 -6.56 7.30
CA LEU A 17 -1.72 -6.48 6.02
C LEU A 17 -0.41 -5.65 6.13
N LEU A 18 -0.45 -4.50 6.81
CA LEU A 18 0.65 -3.58 7.15
C LEU A 18 1.58 -4.09 8.26
N GLY A 19 1.65 -5.40 8.54
CA GLY A 19 2.55 -5.97 9.54
C GLY A 19 3.93 -5.29 9.50
N ARG A 20 4.24 -4.57 10.61
CA ARG A 20 5.35 -3.62 10.85
C ARG A 20 6.15 -3.22 9.60
N LEU A 21 5.60 -2.28 8.82
CA LEU A 21 6.41 -1.49 7.87
C LEU A 21 7.41 -0.59 8.61
N GLU A 22 7.00 -0.02 9.74
CA GLU A 22 7.84 0.83 10.60
C GLU A 22 9.09 0.07 11.09
N GLY A 23 10.27 0.66 10.88
CA GLY A 23 11.56 0.08 11.28
C GLY A 23 12.01 -1.18 10.52
N GLY A 24 11.25 -1.66 9.54
CA GLY A 24 11.49 -2.97 8.90
C GLY A 24 12.19 -2.93 7.54
N GLY A 25 12.56 -1.75 7.05
CA GLY A 25 13.35 -1.58 5.84
C GLY A 25 12.72 -2.15 4.56
N ALA A 26 13.59 -2.43 3.58
CA ALA A 26 13.21 -3.00 2.28
C ALA A 26 12.47 -4.35 2.41
N GLN A 27 12.83 -5.17 3.40
CA GLN A 27 12.21 -6.48 3.60
C GLN A 27 10.77 -6.36 4.08
N ALA A 28 10.46 -5.44 4.99
CA ALA A 28 9.09 -5.23 5.43
C ALA A 28 8.18 -4.76 4.28
N VAL A 29 8.73 -3.92 3.40
CA VAL A 29 8.03 -3.49 2.18
C VAL A 29 7.75 -4.68 1.25
N ARG A 30 8.72 -5.57 1.00
CA ARG A 30 8.49 -6.80 0.21
C ARG A 30 7.40 -7.67 0.82
N ASN A 31 7.53 -7.97 2.12
CA ASN A 31 6.58 -8.81 2.84
C ASN A 31 5.16 -8.21 2.81
N PHE A 32 5.03 -6.87 2.79
CA PHE A 32 3.74 -6.22 2.63
C PHE A 32 3.08 -6.57 1.28
N PHE A 33 3.81 -6.45 0.17
CA PHE A 33 3.27 -6.76 -1.16
C PHE A 33 2.96 -8.25 -1.32
N GLU A 34 3.81 -9.13 -0.80
CA GLU A 34 3.54 -10.58 -0.79
C GLU A 34 2.23 -10.92 -0.07
N ARG A 35 2.02 -10.36 1.13
CA ARG A 35 0.77 -10.54 1.89
C ARG A 35 -0.42 -9.94 1.17
N LEU A 36 -0.26 -8.76 0.56
CA LEU A 36 -1.31 -8.11 -0.20
C LEU A 36 -1.78 -9.01 -1.36
N ILE A 37 -0.83 -9.53 -2.16
CA ILE A 37 -1.15 -10.41 -3.29
C ILE A 37 -1.77 -11.71 -2.79
N ALA A 38 -1.20 -12.35 -1.76
CA ALA A 38 -1.73 -13.58 -1.20
C ALA A 38 -3.16 -13.39 -0.67
N TYR A 39 -3.45 -12.25 -0.04
CA TYR A 39 -4.78 -11.92 0.45
C TYR A 39 -5.77 -11.69 -0.69
N GLN A 40 -5.35 -10.94 -1.71
CA GLN A 40 -6.17 -10.63 -2.89
C GLN A 40 -6.34 -11.80 -3.85
N SER A 41 -5.54 -12.86 -3.73
CA SER A 41 -5.65 -14.08 -4.54
C SER A 41 -6.59 -15.13 -3.95
N ARG A 42 -7.16 -14.89 -2.76
CA ARG A 42 -8.13 -15.80 -2.13
C ARG A 42 -9.44 -15.83 -2.93
N PRO A 43 -10.22 -16.92 -2.85
CA PRO A 43 -11.59 -16.92 -3.36
C PRO A 43 -12.39 -15.79 -2.70
N GLN A 44 -12.93 -14.87 -3.51
CA GLN A 44 -13.71 -13.70 -3.07
C GLN A 44 -12.98 -12.79 -2.06
N PRO A 45 -11.87 -12.15 -2.45
CA PRO A 45 -11.19 -11.23 -1.56
C PRO A 45 -12.09 -10.00 -1.29
N PRO A 46 -12.14 -9.48 -0.05
CA PRO A 46 -12.93 -8.30 0.23
C PRO A 46 -12.34 -7.09 -0.50
N ALA A 47 -13.22 -6.25 -1.06
CA ALA A 47 -12.80 -4.98 -1.63
C ALA A 47 -12.25 -4.04 -0.54
N CYS A 48 -11.28 -3.21 -0.89
CA CYS A 48 -10.84 -2.14 -0.01
C CYS A 48 -11.93 -1.06 0.08
N PHE A 49 -12.53 -0.88 1.26
CA PHE A 49 -13.61 0.08 1.46
C PHE A 49 -13.16 1.52 1.18
N MET A 50 -11.91 1.85 1.48
CA MET A 50 -11.34 3.19 1.22
C MET A 50 -11.20 3.48 -0.27
N VAL A 51 -10.78 2.48 -1.06
CA VAL A 51 -10.67 2.61 -2.52
C VAL A 51 -12.05 2.82 -3.15
N ALA A 52 -13.04 2.01 -2.75
CA ALA A 52 -14.42 2.18 -3.24
C ALA A 52 -14.99 3.55 -2.86
N ALA A 53 -14.83 3.98 -1.60
CA ALA A 53 -15.29 5.28 -1.13
C ALA A 53 -14.59 6.46 -1.83
N ALA A 54 -13.31 6.31 -2.19
CA ALA A 54 -12.56 7.30 -2.96
C ALA A 54 -13.17 7.54 -4.35
N ILE A 55 -13.64 6.48 -5.01
CA ILE A 55 -14.20 6.54 -6.35
C ILE A 55 -15.64 7.05 -6.32
N GLU A 56 -16.48 6.50 -5.45
CA GLU A 56 -17.94 6.69 -5.53
C GLU A 56 -18.46 7.93 -4.77
N LEU A 57 -17.83 8.28 -3.64
CA LEU A 57 -18.39 9.25 -2.69
C LEU A 57 -17.47 10.44 -2.41
N ALA A 58 -16.16 10.27 -2.39
CA ALA A 58 -15.23 11.37 -2.13
C ALA A 58 -15.39 12.59 -3.06
N PRO A 59 -15.79 12.48 -4.35
CA PRO A 59 -16.03 13.64 -5.20
C PRO A 59 -17.16 14.56 -4.69
N ARG A 60 -18.14 14.01 -3.96
CA ARG A 60 -19.37 14.70 -3.56
C ARG A 60 -19.63 14.78 -2.05
N ASP A 61 -18.89 14.02 -1.24
CA ASP A 61 -18.95 14.07 0.23
C ASP A 61 -17.57 14.44 0.80
N HIS A 62 -17.48 15.67 1.32
CA HIS A 62 -16.25 16.20 1.92
C HIS A 62 -15.76 15.37 3.11
N GLY A 63 -16.66 14.86 3.94
CA GLY A 63 -16.30 14.06 5.12
C GLY A 63 -15.71 12.71 4.73
N VAL A 64 -16.25 12.08 3.69
CA VAL A 64 -15.66 10.86 3.11
C VAL A 64 -14.30 11.15 2.49
N ARG A 65 -14.17 12.23 1.72
CA ARG A 65 -12.90 12.64 1.11
C ARG A 65 -11.79 12.85 2.14
N LEU A 66 -12.09 13.55 3.23
CA LEU A 66 -11.13 13.74 4.32
C LEU A 66 -10.65 12.40 4.89
N ARG A 67 -11.57 11.47 5.11
CA ARG A 67 -11.24 10.18 5.72
C ARG A 67 -10.43 9.27 4.80
N VAL A 68 -10.78 9.23 3.53
CA VAL A 68 -10.01 8.55 2.46
C VAL A 68 -8.60 9.12 2.39
N ASN A 69 -8.45 10.45 2.31
CA ASN A 69 -7.15 11.10 2.23
C ASN A 69 -6.30 10.89 3.47
N GLU A 70 -6.91 10.84 4.66
CA GLU A 70 -6.21 10.49 5.89
C GLU A 70 -5.70 9.04 5.86
N HIS A 71 -6.52 8.10 5.38
CA HIS A 71 -6.12 6.70 5.25
C HIS A 71 -4.95 6.53 4.28
N PHE A 72 -4.99 7.16 3.10
CA PHE A 72 -3.89 7.09 2.14
C PHE A 72 -2.61 7.74 2.66
N ARG A 73 -2.72 8.86 3.39
CA ARG A 73 -1.56 9.48 4.07
C ARG A 73 -0.95 8.59 5.14
N ARG A 74 -1.75 7.81 5.88
CA ARG A 74 -1.23 6.84 6.86
C ARG A 74 -0.46 5.71 6.18
N LEU A 75 -0.96 5.22 5.04
CA LEU A 75 -0.26 4.21 4.23
C LEU A 75 1.07 4.76 3.69
N GLU A 76 1.07 5.97 3.12
CA GLU A 76 2.28 6.65 2.66
C GLU A 76 3.29 6.87 3.79
N ALA A 77 2.83 7.28 4.98
CA ALA A 77 3.68 7.47 6.15
C ALA A 77 4.34 6.17 6.61
N ALA A 78 3.62 5.04 6.56
CA ALA A 78 4.16 3.73 6.92
C ALA A 78 5.28 3.29 5.95
N PHE A 79 5.09 3.49 4.63
CA PHE A 79 6.16 3.23 3.66
C PHE A 79 7.35 4.18 3.84
N PHE A 80 7.08 5.47 4.08
CA PHE A 80 8.14 6.43 4.32
C PHE A 80 8.99 6.07 5.55
N ALA A 81 8.35 5.67 6.66
CA ALA A 81 9.05 5.21 7.85
C ALA A 81 9.93 3.99 7.57
N ALA A 82 9.42 3.02 6.80
CA ALA A 82 10.21 1.85 6.39
C ALA A 82 11.51 2.24 5.65
N PHE A 83 11.46 3.28 4.81
CA PHE A 83 12.63 3.77 4.08
C PHE A 83 13.54 4.68 4.90
N ALA A 84 12.99 5.52 5.76
CA ALA A 84 13.75 6.44 6.61
C ALA A 84 14.65 5.66 7.57
N ASP A 85 14.12 4.59 8.17
CA ASP A 85 14.85 3.75 9.13
C ASP A 85 15.81 2.77 8.42
N GLY A 86 15.42 2.29 7.22
CA GLY A 86 16.18 1.33 6.43
C GLY A 86 17.45 1.88 5.75
N LYS A 87 17.71 3.20 5.80
CA LYS A 87 18.99 3.77 5.35
C LYS A 87 20.20 3.20 6.10
N SER A 88 19.95 2.60 7.27
CA SER A 88 20.92 1.89 8.10
C SER A 88 21.42 0.58 7.49
N ASP A 89 20.62 -0.09 6.64
CA ASP A 89 20.80 -1.52 6.32
C ASP A 89 21.54 -1.83 5.00
N GLY A 90 22.07 -0.84 4.28
CA GLY A 90 22.88 -1.07 3.07
C GLY A 90 22.14 -1.69 1.86
N ALA A 91 21.01 -2.37 2.05
CA ALA A 91 20.13 -2.87 1.00
C ALA A 91 19.45 -1.73 0.22
N LEU A 92 19.40 -0.54 0.82
CA LEU A 92 18.91 0.70 0.23
C LEU A 92 20.05 1.55 -0.37
N SER A 93 21.30 1.07 -0.45
CA SER A 93 22.44 1.81 -1.03
C SER A 93 22.25 2.19 -2.51
N GLY A 94 21.29 1.56 -3.20
CA GLY A 94 20.84 1.98 -4.53
C GLY A 94 19.93 3.22 -4.55
N LEU A 95 19.45 3.70 -3.40
CA LEU A 95 18.57 4.86 -3.27
C LEU A 95 19.25 6.21 -3.57
N SER A 96 20.50 6.23 -4.06
CA SER A 96 21.16 7.48 -4.45
C SER A 96 20.34 8.31 -5.47
N LEU A 97 19.30 7.73 -6.11
CA LEU A 97 18.46 8.38 -7.11
C LEU A 97 16.99 8.58 -6.72
N THR A 98 16.49 8.02 -5.60
CA THR A 98 15.04 8.09 -5.29
C THR A 98 14.78 8.73 -3.94
N ASP A 99 14.12 9.89 -3.95
CA ASP A 99 13.57 10.53 -2.74
C ASP A 99 12.69 9.51 -1.97
N PRO A 100 12.98 9.21 -0.69
CA PRO A 100 12.19 8.27 0.12
C PRO A 100 10.70 8.60 0.14
N ARG A 101 10.34 9.90 0.03
CA ARG A 101 8.95 10.32 -0.05
C ARG A 101 8.33 9.97 -1.40
N ALA A 102 9.05 10.17 -2.50
CA ALA A 102 8.62 9.74 -3.83
C ALA A 102 8.45 8.21 -3.89
N ALA A 103 9.38 7.44 -3.34
CA ALA A 103 9.27 5.98 -3.23
C ALA A 103 8.03 5.56 -2.44
N ALA A 104 7.79 6.18 -1.28
CA ALA A 104 6.60 5.91 -0.47
C ALA A 104 5.29 6.21 -1.21
N ARG A 105 5.23 7.32 -1.97
CA ARG A 105 4.08 7.67 -2.81
C ARG A 105 3.87 6.67 -3.94
N LEU A 106 4.94 6.23 -4.60
CA LEU A 106 4.87 5.21 -5.65
C LEU A 106 4.27 3.91 -5.11
N LEU A 107 4.76 3.43 -3.97
CA LEU A 107 4.25 2.20 -3.36
C LEU A 107 2.81 2.35 -2.84
N THR A 108 2.44 3.54 -2.36
CA THR A 108 1.05 3.86 -2.02
C THR A 108 0.16 3.75 -3.24
N SER A 109 0.53 4.40 -4.36
CA SER A 109 -0.20 4.31 -5.63
C SER A 109 -0.29 2.88 -6.16
N ALA A 110 0.81 2.12 -6.11
CA ALA A 110 0.84 0.73 -6.52
C ALA A 110 -0.11 -0.14 -5.68
N THR A 111 -0.13 0.06 -4.35
CA THR A 111 -1.05 -0.64 -3.44
C THR A 111 -2.50 -0.39 -3.83
N LEU A 112 -2.87 0.87 -4.06
CA LEU A 112 -4.25 1.23 -4.45
C LEU A 112 -4.60 0.65 -5.82
N GLY A 113 -3.69 0.72 -6.79
CA GLY A 113 -3.86 0.13 -8.12
C GLY A 113 -4.04 -1.38 -8.07
N LEU A 114 -3.22 -2.10 -7.30
CA LEU A 114 -3.35 -3.56 -7.11
C LEU A 114 -4.70 -3.94 -6.52
N LEU A 115 -5.20 -3.18 -5.54
CA LEU A 115 -6.52 -3.42 -4.93
C LEU A 115 -7.65 -3.28 -5.94
N VAL A 116 -7.57 -2.29 -6.84
CA VAL A 116 -8.53 -2.10 -7.95
C VAL A 116 -8.40 -3.22 -8.97
N SER A 117 -7.18 -3.52 -9.44
CA SER A 117 -6.93 -4.55 -10.45
C SER A 117 -7.35 -5.94 -9.97
N ALA A 118 -7.07 -6.29 -8.72
CA ALA A 118 -7.53 -7.53 -8.11
C ALA A 118 -9.06 -7.60 -8.07
N ARG A 119 -9.73 -6.50 -7.71
CA ARG A 119 -11.19 -6.42 -7.74
C ARG A 119 -11.77 -6.57 -9.15
N GLY A 120 -11.04 -6.11 -10.16
CA GLY A 120 -11.36 -6.29 -11.58
C GLY A 120 -11.11 -7.70 -12.13
N GLY A 121 -10.62 -8.63 -11.31
CA GLY A 121 -10.39 -10.03 -11.72
C GLY A 121 -9.05 -10.27 -12.41
N MET A 122 -8.08 -9.36 -12.28
CA MET A 122 -6.75 -9.55 -12.85
C MET A 122 -6.05 -10.77 -12.23
N PRO A 123 -5.39 -11.64 -13.03
CA PRO A 123 -4.77 -12.86 -12.52
C PRO A 123 -3.68 -12.58 -11.47
N PRO A 124 -3.49 -13.46 -10.46
CA PRO A 124 -2.45 -13.31 -9.45
C PRO A 124 -1.05 -13.09 -10.01
N GLY A 125 -0.70 -13.78 -11.11
CA GLY A 125 0.60 -13.61 -11.77
C GLY A 125 0.84 -12.19 -12.27
N THR A 126 -0.18 -11.54 -12.84
CA THR A 126 -0.10 -10.15 -13.30
C THR A 126 0.00 -9.17 -12.12
N LEU A 127 -0.76 -9.42 -11.04
CA LEU A 127 -0.67 -8.62 -9.81
C LEU A 127 0.75 -8.70 -9.19
N SER A 128 1.37 -9.89 -9.19
CA SER A 128 2.76 -10.06 -8.75
C SER A 128 3.74 -9.28 -9.62
N GLN A 129 3.58 -9.30 -10.94
CA GLN A 129 4.44 -8.52 -11.85
C GLN A 129 4.32 -7.01 -11.61
N MET A 130 3.09 -6.51 -11.40
CA MET A 130 2.85 -5.10 -11.07
C MET A 130 3.51 -4.70 -9.74
N ALA A 131 3.41 -5.55 -8.71
CA ALA A 131 4.06 -5.32 -7.43
C ALA A 131 5.59 -5.30 -7.56
N ASN A 132 6.18 -6.25 -8.30
CA ASN A 132 7.62 -6.30 -8.54
C ASN A 132 8.12 -5.06 -9.28
N ALA A 133 7.39 -4.59 -10.30
CA ALA A 133 7.73 -3.35 -11.01
C ALA A 133 7.70 -2.14 -10.08
N ALA A 134 6.71 -2.05 -9.19
CA ALA A 134 6.61 -0.98 -8.21
C ALA A 134 7.75 -1.02 -7.17
N LEU A 135 8.11 -2.21 -6.69
CA LEU A 135 9.24 -2.41 -5.77
C LEU A 135 10.57 -1.97 -6.40
N LEU A 136 10.84 -2.41 -7.63
CA LEU A 136 12.03 -2.00 -8.38
C LEU A 136 12.07 -0.48 -8.60
N GLY A 137 10.95 0.12 -9.02
CA GLY A 137 10.84 1.57 -9.21
C GLY A 137 10.99 2.37 -7.91
N ALA A 138 10.68 1.77 -6.76
CA ALA A 138 10.91 2.36 -5.43
C ALA A 138 12.33 2.11 -4.89
N GLY A 139 13.22 1.48 -5.67
CA GLY A 139 14.58 1.16 -5.25
C GLY A 139 14.68 -0.05 -4.30
N VAL A 140 13.60 -0.83 -4.13
CA VAL A 140 13.60 -2.07 -3.35
C VAL A 140 14.13 -3.19 -4.24
N ARG A 141 15.40 -3.55 -4.08
CA ARG A 141 16.01 -4.66 -4.83
C ARG A 141 15.40 -6.01 -4.42
N ILE A 142 15.20 -6.89 -5.38
CA ILE A 142 14.95 -8.30 -5.12
C ILE A 142 16.33 -8.88 -4.78
N LEU A 143 16.50 -9.41 -3.57
CA LEU A 143 17.69 -10.20 -3.24
C LEU A 143 17.37 -11.62 -3.69
N ASP A 144 18.21 -12.17 -4.56
CA ASP A 144 18.14 -13.57 -5.00
C ASP A 144 18.40 -14.53 -3.84
#